data_AF-A0A7M2XNY6-F1
#
_entry.id   AF-A0A7M2XNY6-F1
#
_cell.length_a   1.000
_cell.length_b   1.000
_cell.length_c   1.000
_cell.angle_alpha   90.00
_cell.angle_beta   90.00
_cell.angle_gamma   90.00
#
_symmetry.space_group_name_H-M   'P 1'
#
loop_
_entity.id
_entity.type
_entity.pdbx_description
1 polymer ?
#
loop_
_entity_poly.entity_id
_entity_poly.type
_entity_poly.pdbx_seq_one_letter_code
_entity_poly.pdbx_strand_id
1 'polypeptide(L)'
;MTVTLNYEQYGDLTKPTVLFLGSLGSDLSMWGPQIHALATDWNVVAADHRGHGASPAPSGPYTIEELAGDVVALLDSLELGAVHYVGLSLGGAVGQWLAAHHPERVRTLTLLCTSPAFQPAQPWYDRAASVRNDGLASIADSIVSRWFTPELAEHDPDLVARHVEMVKGTTDEGYAACCEALATWDGRPDLARIVAPTLVIAGEQDPATPPSTMQQLADGIADSAFHVLSPGAHLANVEQAGRVTKLIREHISSRATPSAAHRTAAFEEGLRERRSVLGDAHVDRSIESATEFTRPFQDFITRTAWGDIWARPGLDHRTRRLLTLAILTAVGNEHELDMHIRAALRAGIDPDDLVEVFLHTAVYAGVPNSNRAFALGKQALADTEGGAGS
;
A
#
# COMPACT_ATOMS: atom_id res chain seq x y z
N MET A 1 -24.58 -17.47 -1.39
CA MET A 1 -23.76 -18.66 -1.05
C MET A 1 -22.40 -18.46 -1.68
N THR A 2 -21.32 -18.88 -1.01
CA THR A 2 -19.96 -18.85 -1.58
C THR A 2 -19.69 -20.11 -2.39
N VAL A 3 -18.77 -20.04 -3.34
CA VAL A 3 -18.25 -21.20 -4.09
C VAL A 3 -16.77 -21.40 -3.82
N THR A 4 -16.30 -22.63 -3.97
CA THR A 4 -14.86 -22.93 -3.92
C THR A 4 -14.22 -22.49 -5.22
N LEU A 5 -13.43 -21.42 -5.17
CA LEU A 5 -12.68 -20.92 -6.33
C LEU A 5 -11.53 -21.86 -6.68
N ASN A 6 -11.28 -22.06 -7.96
CA ASN A 6 -10.01 -22.57 -8.45
C ASN A 6 -8.91 -21.53 -8.16
N TYR A 7 -7.77 -22.01 -7.69
CA TYR A 7 -6.60 -21.19 -7.45
C TYR A 7 -5.32 -21.99 -7.65
N GLU A 8 -4.24 -21.26 -7.92
CA GLU A 8 -2.89 -21.79 -7.92
C GLU A 8 -2.02 -20.98 -6.94
N GLN A 9 -1.07 -21.66 -6.30
CA GLN A 9 -0.19 -21.06 -5.30
C GLN A 9 1.28 -21.30 -5.63
N TYR A 10 2.07 -20.25 -5.53
CA TYR A 10 3.47 -20.19 -5.95
C TYR A 10 4.34 -19.54 -4.89
N GLY A 11 5.63 -19.90 -4.85
CA GLY A 11 6.61 -19.31 -3.94
C GLY A 11 6.60 -19.93 -2.55
N ASP A 12 7.15 -19.21 -1.58
CA ASP A 12 7.32 -19.67 -0.20
C ASP A 12 6.08 -19.32 0.64
N LEU A 13 5.35 -20.34 1.09
CA LEU A 13 4.10 -20.21 1.85
C LEU A 13 4.26 -19.46 3.19
N THR A 14 5.48 -19.37 3.71
CA THR A 14 5.76 -18.63 4.96
C THR A 14 5.86 -17.13 4.76
N LYS A 15 5.97 -16.66 3.51
CA LYS A 15 6.06 -15.24 3.17
C LYS A 15 4.68 -14.57 3.11
N PRO A 16 4.61 -13.23 3.24
CA PRO A 16 3.37 -12.49 3.04
C PRO A 16 2.74 -12.81 1.68
N THR A 17 1.41 -12.90 1.65
CA THR A 17 0.68 -13.33 0.45
C THR A 17 0.29 -12.18 -0.45
N VAL A 18 0.46 -12.37 -1.76
CA VAL A 18 -0.10 -11.54 -2.83
C VAL A 18 -1.21 -12.34 -3.51
N LEU A 19 -2.44 -11.83 -3.48
CA LEU A 19 -3.60 -12.44 -4.14
C LEU A 19 -3.90 -11.70 -5.46
N PHE A 20 -3.95 -12.44 -6.56
CA PHE A 20 -4.33 -11.95 -7.88
C PHE A 20 -5.74 -12.38 -8.27
N LEU A 21 -6.53 -11.42 -8.77
CA LEU A 21 -7.87 -11.69 -9.30
C LEU A 21 -8.11 -10.94 -10.62
N GLY A 22 -8.48 -11.71 -11.65
CA GLY A 22 -8.45 -11.28 -13.05
C GLY A 22 -9.63 -10.43 -13.54
N SER A 23 -9.61 -10.16 -14.85
CA SER A 23 -10.66 -9.47 -15.60
C SER A 23 -11.88 -10.37 -15.86
N LEU A 24 -12.97 -9.77 -16.30
CA LEU A 24 -14.09 -10.49 -16.90
C LEU A 24 -13.62 -11.20 -18.19
N GLY A 25 -13.90 -12.50 -18.32
CA GLY A 25 -13.52 -13.33 -19.46
C GLY A 25 -12.06 -13.81 -19.44
N SER A 26 -11.30 -13.56 -18.36
CA SER A 26 -9.95 -14.11 -18.19
C SER A 26 -9.92 -15.19 -17.12
N ASP A 27 -8.91 -16.05 -17.19
CA ASP A 27 -8.53 -16.97 -16.12
C ASP A 27 -7.22 -16.51 -15.44
N LEU A 28 -6.80 -17.23 -14.39
CA LEU A 28 -5.62 -16.92 -13.59
C LEU A 28 -4.31 -16.88 -14.40
N SER A 29 -4.26 -17.46 -15.60
CA SER A 29 -3.04 -17.53 -16.41
C SER A 29 -2.65 -16.16 -16.99
N MET A 30 -3.57 -15.19 -17.02
CA MET A 30 -3.29 -13.81 -17.43
C MET A 30 -2.21 -13.14 -16.55
N TRP A 31 -1.98 -13.67 -15.34
CA TRP A 31 -1.01 -13.17 -14.38
C TRP A 31 0.38 -13.81 -14.50
N GLY A 32 0.59 -14.70 -15.47
CA GLY A 32 1.84 -15.46 -15.65
C GLY A 32 3.13 -14.62 -15.48
N PRO A 33 3.26 -13.45 -16.13
CA PRO A 33 4.45 -12.59 -15.96
C PRO A 33 4.66 -12.11 -14.53
N GLN A 34 3.57 -11.72 -13.83
CA GLN A 34 3.63 -11.24 -12.45
C GLN A 34 3.89 -12.40 -11.47
N ILE A 35 3.24 -13.55 -11.66
CA ILE A 35 3.45 -14.76 -10.85
C ILE A 35 4.92 -15.15 -10.89
N HIS A 36 5.51 -15.29 -12.09
CA HIS A 36 6.91 -15.68 -12.24
C HIS A 36 7.86 -14.71 -11.53
N ALA A 37 7.59 -13.40 -11.63
CA ALA A 37 8.47 -12.38 -11.09
C ALA A 37 8.30 -12.09 -9.59
N LEU A 38 7.14 -12.39 -8.99
CA LEU A 38 6.87 -12.09 -7.58
C LEU A 38 6.98 -13.32 -6.67
N ALA A 39 6.82 -14.54 -7.20
CA ALA A 39 6.94 -15.78 -6.42
C ALA A 39 8.34 -16.00 -5.81
N THR A 40 9.35 -15.25 -6.24
CA THR A 40 10.69 -15.23 -5.61
C THR A 40 10.66 -14.66 -4.19
N ASP A 41 9.78 -13.69 -3.95
CA ASP A 41 9.81 -12.83 -2.77
C ASP A 41 8.53 -12.90 -1.93
N TRP A 42 7.45 -13.47 -2.48
CA TRP A 42 6.16 -13.58 -1.82
C TRP A 42 5.51 -14.95 -2.03
N ASN A 43 4.58 -15.30 -1.15
CA ASN A 43 3.58 -16.32 -1.44
C ASN A 43 2.58 -15.72 -2.43
N VAL A 44 2.46 -16.27 -3.63
CA VAL A 44 1.56 -15.74 -4.66
C VAL A 44 0.39 -16.70 -4.83
N VAL A 45 -0.82 -16.19 -4.69
CA VAL A 45 -2.07 -16.90 -4.97
C VAL A 45 -2.73 -16.21 -6.17
N ALA A 46 -3.06 -16.97 -7.21
CA ALA A 46 -3.86 -16.49 -8.33
C ALA A 46 -5.13 -17.34 -8.41
N ALA A 47 -6.29 -16.70 -8.54
CA ALA A 47 -7.58 -17.38 -8.51
C ALA A 47 -8.44 -17.03 -9.72
N ASP A 48 -9.28 -17.98 -10.13
CA ASP A 48 -10.34 -17.76 -11.10
C ASP A 48 -11.60 -17.25 -10.39
N HIS A 49 -12.24 -16.22 -10.92
CA HIS A 49 -13.58 -15.83 -10.47
C HIS A 49 -14.56 -16.99 -10.62
N ARG A 50 -15.65 -17.00 -9.83
CA ARG A 50 -16.80 -17.86 -10.17
C ARG A 50 -17.21 -17.64 -11.64
N GLY A 51 -17.56 -18.71 -12.33
CA GLY A 51 -17.91 -18.68 -13.74
C GLY A 51 -16.73 -18.62 -14.73
N HIS A 52 -15.49 -18.52 -14.25
CA HIS A 52 -14.28 -18.37 -15.06
C HIS A 52 -13.29 -19.52 -14.84
N GLY A 53 -12.42 -19.75 -15.83
CA GLY A 53 -11.37 -20.76 -15.76
C GLY A 53 -11.89 -22.11 -15.27
N ALA A 54 -11.29 -22.65 -14.22
CA ALA A 54 -11.72 -23.91 -13.61
C ALA A 54 -12.65 -23.73 -12.38
N SER A 55 -13.05 -22.50 -12.05
CA SER A 55 -14.01 -22.22 -10.98
C SER A 55 -15.45 -22.61 -11.36
N PRO A 56 -16.29 -23.03 -10.39
CA PRO A 56 -17.69 -23.35 -10.65
C PRO A 56 -18.48 -22.17 -11.23
N ALA A 57 -19.46 -22.47 -12.08
CA ALA A 57 -20.39 -21.51 -12.69
C ALA A 57 -21.84 -21.77 -12.21
N PRO A 58 -22.21 -21.40 -10.96
CA PRO A 58 -23.61 -21.48 -10.54
C PRO A 58 -24.51 -20.56 -11.39
N SER A 59 -25.82 -20.73 -11.32
CA SER A 59 -26.74 -19.81 -12.02
C SER A 59 -26.69 -18.41 -11.41
N GLY A 60 -26.67 -17.37 -12.26
CA GLY A 60 -26.74 -15.98 -11.84
C GLY A 60 -28.15 -15.48 -11.50
N PRO A 61 -28.34 -14.15 -11.35
CA PRO A 61 -27.31 -13.11 -11.46
C PRO A 61 -26.35 -13.14 -10.27
N TYR A 62 -25.13 -12.61 -10.46
CA TYR A 62 -24.19 -12.40 -9.36
C TYR A 62 -24.18 -10.94 -8.92
N THR A 63 -23.56 -10.68 -7.78
CA THR A 63 -23.20 -9.33 -7.29
C THR A 63 -21.71 -9.25 -6.98
N ILE A 64 -21.13 -8.04 -6.98
CA ILE A 64 -19.72 -7.84 -6.56
C ILE A 64 -19.50 -8.28 -5.11
N GLU A 65 -20.51 -8.11 -4.24
CA GLU A 65 -20.49 -8.62 -2.86
C GLU A 65 -20.33 -10.15 -2.82
N GLU A 66 -21.07 -10.90 -3.65
CA GLU A 66 -20.92 -12.35 -3.70
C GLU A 66 -19.55 -12.79 -4.23
N LEU A 67 -19.02 -12.10 -5.24
CA LEU A 67 -17.67 -12.36 -5.76
C LEU A 67 -16.60 -12.09 -4.69
N ALA A 68 -16.75 -11.02 -3.90
CA ALA A 68 -15.87 -10.72 -2.79
C ALA A 68 -16.03 -11.73 -1.64
N GLY A 69 -17.24 -12.21 -1.39
CA GLY A 69 -17.52 -13.29 -0.44
C GLY A 69 -16.77 -14.58 -0.79
N ASP A 70 -16.63 -14.91 -2.07
CA ASP A 70 -15.81 -16.05 -2.50
C ASP A 70 -14.32 -15.83 -2.22
N VAL A 71 -13.82 -14.60 -2.39
CA VAL A 71 -12.44 -14.27 -2.04
C VAL A 71 -12.22 -14.43 -0.53
N VAL A 72 -13.14 -13.95 0.30
CA VAL A 72 -13.09 -14.15 1.75
C VAL A 72 -13.06 -15.64 2.09
N ALA A 73 -13.95 -16.43 1.48
CA ALA A 73 -14.00 -17.89 1.70
C ALA A 73 -12.71 -18.60 1.22
N LEU A 74 -12.11 -18.17 0.11
CA LEU A 74 -10.83 -18.66 -0.35
C LEU A 74 -9.73 -18.37 0.68
N LEU A 75 -9.61 -17.12 1.13
CA LEU A 75 -8.61 -16.75 2.14
C LEU A 75 -8.80 -17.52 3.44
N ASP A 76 -10.04 -17.74 3.88
CA ASP A 76 -10.35 -18.54 5.07
C ASP A 76 -9.95 -20.02 4.88
N SER A 77 -10.24 -20.60 3.71
CA SER A 77 -9.88 -21.99 3.39
C SER A 77 -8.37 -22.25 3.35
N LEU A 78 -7.60 -21.20 3.05
CA LEU A 78 -6.14 -21.21 3.03
C LEU A 78 -5.52 -20.78 4.37
N GLU A 79 -6.35 -20.50 5.38
CA GLU A 79 -5.94 -19.96 6.69
C GLU A 79 -5.11 -18.67 6.57
N LEU A 80 -5.40 -17.84 5.56
CA LEU A 80 -4.72 -16.59 5.30
C LEU A 80 -5.43 -15.41 5.98
N GLY A 81 -4.64 -14.64 6.74
CA GLY A 81 -5.07 -13.36 7.29
C GLY A 81 -5.16 -12.25 6.23
N ALA A 82 -4.59 -11.08 6.52
CA ALA A 82 -4.53 -9.99 5.55
C ALA A 82 -3.59 -10.33 4.38
N VAL A 83 -3.93 -9.91 3.15
CA VAL A 83 -3.11 -10.14 1.93
C VAL A 83 -2.83 -8.84 1.18
N HIS A 84 -1.81 -8.84 0.33
CA HIS A 84 -1.62 -7.82 -0.68
C HIS A 84 -2.53 -8.15 -1.86
N TYR A 85 -3.61 -7.40 -2.06
CA TYR A 85 -4.61 -7.68 -3.09
C TYR A 85 -4.26 -6.97 -4.39
N VAL A 86 -4.32 -7.69 -5.52
CA VAL A 86 -4.12 -7.15 -6.86
C VAL A 86 -5.28 -7.58 -7.76
N GLY A 87 -6.09 -6.61 -8.18
CA GLY A 87 -7.27 -6.85 -9.02
C GLY A 87 -7.23 -6.06 -10.32
N LEU A 88 -7.58 -6.70 -11.43
CA LEU A 88 -7.75 -6.04 -12.73
C LEU A 88 -9.22 -6.04 -13.16
N SER A 89 -9.74 -4.89 -13.61
CA SER A 89 -11.11 -4.75 -14.13
C SER A 89 -12.18 -5.29 -13.16
N LEU A 90 -12.86 -6.40 -13.47
CA LEU A 90 -13.78 -7.07 -12.55
C LEU A 90 -13.11 -7.39 -11.18
N GLY A 91 -11.90 -7.93 -11.18
CA GLY A 91 -11.12 -8.15 -9.96
C GLY A 91 -10.83 -6.85 -9.20
N GLY A 92 -10.67 -5.73 -9.91
CA GLY A 92 -10.55 -4.42 -9.28
C GLY A 92 -11.83 -3.96 -8.57
N ALA A 93 -13.01 -4.25 -9.12
CA ALA A 93 -14.29 -3.95 -8.44
C ALA A 93 -14.49 -4.80 -7.18
N VAL A 94 -14.15 -6.10 -7.27
CA VAL A 94 -14.14 -7.01 -6.12
C VAL A 94 -13.18 -6.52 -5.03
N GLY A 95 -11.97 -6.10 -5.42
CA GLY A 95 -10.98 -5.54 -4.49
C GLY A 95 -11.44 -4.27 -3.79
N GLN A 96 -12.15 -3.38 -4.49
CA GLN A 96 -12.73 -2.17 -3.89
C GLN A 96 -13.76 -2.53 -2.81
N TRP A 97 -14.70 -3.44 -3.11
CA TRP A 97 -15.70 -3.87 -2.14
C TRP A 97 -15.04 -4.54 -0.92
N LEU A 98 -14.10 -5.46 -1.18
CA LEU A 98 -13.37 -6.19 -0.13
C LEU A 98 -12.62 -5.21 0.79
N ALA A 99 -11.90 -4.24 0.25
CA ALA A 99 -11.12 -3.29 1.06
C ALA A 99 -12.00 -2.32 1.87
N ALA A 100 -13.21 -2.00 1.40
CA ALA A 100 -14.14 -1.11 2.10
C ALA A 100 -14.98 -1.81 3.19
N HIS A 101 -15.23 -3.12 3.04
CA HIS A 101 -16.11 -3.91 3.92
C HIS A 101 -15.36 -4.89 4.82
N HIS A 102 -14.18 -5.33 4.40
CA HIS A 102 -13.26 -6.20 5.13
C HIS A 102 -11.82 -5.63 5.14
N PRO A 103 -11.63 -4.40 5.65
CA PRO A 103 -10.32 -3.73 5.63
C PRO A 103 -9.23 -4.55 6.34
N GLU A 104 -9.58 -5.39 7.31
CA GLU A 104 -8.67 -6.30 8.01
C GLU A 104 -8.07 -7.40 7.12
N ARG A 105 -8.67 -7.66 5.94
CA ARG A 105 -8.21 -8.67 4.98
C ARG A 105 -7.25 -8.10 3.92
N VAL A 106 -7.08 -6.78 3.85
CA VAL A 106 -6.31 -6.13 2.78
C VAL A 106 -5.15 -5.31 3.36
N ARG A 107 -3.91 -5.81 3.21
CA ARG A 107 -2.68 -5.10 3.62
C ARG A 107 -2.37 -3.91 2.70
N THR A 108 -2.44 -4.17 1.40
CA THR A 108 -2.29 -3.16 0.34
C THR A 108 -3.24 -3.53 -0.78
N LEU A 109 -3.78 -2.52 -1.46
CA LEU A 109 -4.68 -2.71 -2.59
C LEU A 109 -3.99 -2.24 -3.88
N THR A 110 -4.07 -3.02 -4.94
CA THR A 110 -3.67 -2.60 -6.30
C THR A 110 -4.87 -2.77 -7.23
N LEU A 111 -5.28 -1.67 -7.87
CA LEU A 111 -6.42 -1.58 -8.78
C LEU A 111 -5.91 -1.28 -10.19
N LEU A 112 -6.01 -2.25 -11.10
CA LEU A 112 -5.60 -2.10 -12.50
C LEU A 112 -6.82 -2.02 -13.41
N CYS A 113 -6.81 -1.09 -14.36
CA CYS A 113 -7.76 -0.99 -15.47
C CYS A 113 -9.23 -1.27 -15.04
N THR A 114 -9.69 -0.64 -13.97
CA THR A 114 -11.02 -0.89 -13.35
C THR A 114 -11.84 0.40 -13.24
N SER A 115 -12.95 0.38 -12.53
CA SER A 115 -13.81 1.55 -12.36
C SER A 115 -14.48 1.54 -10.98
N PRO A 116 -14.78 2.71 -10.39
CA PRO A 116 -15.61 2.78 -9.20
C PRO A 116 -17.08 2.49 -9.51
N ALA A 117 -17.51 2.56 -10.78
CA ALA A 117 -18.85 2.16 -11.22
C ALA A 117 -18.84 1.82 -12.72
N PHE A 118 -19.64 0.85 -13.16
CA PHE A 118 -19.72 0.45 -14.58
C PHE A 118 -21.04 0.90 -15.22
N GLN A 119 -21.31 2.21 -15.14
CA GLN A 119 -22.51 2.81 -15.71
C GLN A 119 -22.31 3.28 -17.17
N PRO A 120 -23.36 3.26 -18.01
CA PRO A 120 -24.72 2.80 -17.73
C PRO A 120 -24.84 1.26 -17.67
N ALA A 121 -25.87 0.75 -16.98
CA ALA A 121 -26.09 -0.69 -16.77
C ALA A 121 -26.53 -1.44 -18.03
N GLN A 122 -27.32 -0.81 -18.90
CA GLN A 122 -27.98 -1.48 -20.04
C GLN A 122 -27.02 -2.23 -20.98
N PRO A 123 -25.86 -1.66 -21.40
CA PRO A 123 -24.91 -2.38 -22.24
C PRO A 123 -24.38 -3.68 -21.63
N TRP A 124 -24.33 -3.79 -20.31
CA TRP A 124 -23.93 -5.03 -19.62
C TRP A 124 -25.04 -6.07 -19.66
N TYR A 125 -26.30 -5.67 -19.48
CA TYR A 125 -27.45 -6.57 -19.65
C TYR A 125 -27.59 -7.05 -21.09
N ASP A 126 -27.41 -6.16 -22.07
CA ASP A 126 -27.44 -6.51 -23.49
C ASP A 126 -26.33 -7.51 -23.83
N ARG A 127 -25.13 -7.30 -23.27
CA ARG A 127 -24.01 -8.24 -23.42
C ARG A 127 -24.32 -9.58 -22.77
N ALA A 128 -24.86 -9.61 -21.56
CA ALA A 128 -25.25 -10.84 -20.88
C ALA A 128 -26.29 -11.63 -21.69
N ALA A 129 -27.30 -10.95 -22.23
CA ALA A 129 -28.33 -11.55 -23.07
C ALA A 129 -27.76 -12.11 -24.38
N SER A 130 -26.87 -11.36 -25.07
CA SER A 130 -26.22 -11.85 -26.29
C SER A 130 -25.34 -13.07 -26.00
N VAL A 131 -24.56 -13.07 -24.92
CA VAL A 131 -23.75 -14.24 -24.55
C VAL A 131 -24.61 -15.47 -24.27
N ARG A 132 -25.74 -15.33 -23.57
CA ARG A 132 -26.66 -16.45 -23.33
C ARG A 132 -27.35 -16.97 -24.60
N ASN A 133 -27.56 -16.11 -25.60
CA ASN A 133 -28.23 -16.48 -26.85
C ASN A 133 -27.27 -17.03 -27.92
N ASP A 134 -26.13 -16.36 -28.07
CA ASP A 134 -25.20 -16.51 -29.20
C ASP A 134 -23.88 -17.19 -28.79
N GLY A 135 -23.66 -17.39 -27.49
CA GLY A 135 -22.43 -17.91 -26.91
C GLY A 135 -21.32 -16.86 -26.79
N LEU A 136 -20.46 -16.97 -25.78
CA LEU A 136 -19.36 -16.04 -25.52
C LEU A 136 -18.35 -15.99 -26.68
N ALA A 137 -18.17 -17.12 -27.36
CA ALA A 137 -17.28 -17.22 -28.51
C ALA A 137 -17.64 -16.24 -29.63
N SER A 138 -18.91 -15.84 -29.76
CA SER A 138 -19.38 -14.88 -30.77
C SER A 138 -18.83 -13.46 -30.58
N ILE A 139 -18.45 -13.09 -29.35
CA ILE A 139 -17.97 -11.75 -29.00
C ILE A 139 -16.51 -11.74 -28.51
N ALA A 140 -15.84 -12.89 -28.49
CA ALA A 140 -14.50 -13.03 -27.93
C ALA A 140 -13.47 -12.11 -28.62
N ASP A 141 -13.44 -12.07 -29.95
CA ASP A 141 -12.53 -11.18 -30.71
C ASP A 141 -12.77 -9.70 -30.38
N SER A 142 -14.04 -9.29 -30.25
CA SER A 142 -14.42 -7.93 -29.88
C SER A 142 -14.01 -7.57 -28.44
N ILE A 143 -14.02 -8.54 -27.52
CA ILE A 143 -13.50 -8.36 -26.16
C ILE A 143 -11.99 -8.13 -26.20
N VAL A 144 -11.24 -9.03 -26.85
CA VAL A 144 -9.77 -8.98 -26.87
C VAL A 144 -9.24 -7.79 -27.67
N SER A 145 -9.98 -7.30 -28.67
CA SER A 145 -9.61 -6.07 -29.39
C SER A 145 -9.48 -4.84 -28.50
N ARG A 146 -10.08 -4.86 -27.30
CA ARG A 146 -9.99 -3.79 -26.30
C ARG A 146 -8.90 -4.04 -25.25
N TRP A 147 -8.34 -5.26 -25.22
CA TRP A 147 -7.35 -5.68 -24.23
C TRP A 147 -5.95 -5.20 -24.53
N PHE A 148 -5.62 -5.03 -25.80
CA PHE A 148 -4.28 -4.66 -26.27
C PHE A 148 -4.34 -3.45 -27.19
N THR A 149 -3.27 -2.67 -27.20
CA THR A 149 -3.10 -1.60 -28.20
C THR A 149 -3.04 -2.18 -29.62
N PRO A 150 -3.46 -1.41 -30.65
CA PRO A 150 -3.32 -1.84 -32.04
C PRO A 150 -1.90 -2.24 -32.40
N GLU A 151 -0.90 -1.51 -31.88
CA GLU A 151 0.52 -1.77 -32.13
C GLU A 151 0.96 -3.12 -31.56
N LEU A 152 0.56 -3.45 -30.33
CA LEU A 152 0.86 -4.77 -29.75
C LEU A 152 0.13 -5.89 -30.51
N ALA A 153 -1.13 -5.67 -30.86
CA ALA A 153 -1.94 -6.65 -31.57
C ALA A 153 -1.38 -6.99 -32.97
N GLU A 154 -0.83 -6.00 -33.67
CA GLU A 154 -0.14 -6.21 -34.95
C GLU A 154 1.21 -6.92 -34.77
N HIS A 155 1.95 -6.60 -33.70
CA HIS A 155 3.27 -7.16 -33.42
C HIS A 155 3.22 -8.62 -32.92
N ASP A 156 2.24 -8.98 -32.08
CA ASP A 156 2.10 -10.32 -31.48
C ASP A 156 0.68 -10.89 -31.67
N PRO A 157 0.32 -11.31 -32.90
CA PRO A 157 -0.99 -11.88 -33.19
C PRO A 157 -1.24 -13.20 -32.44
N ASP A 158 -0.19 -13.95 -32.09
CA ASP A 158 -0.31 -15.19 -31.33
C ASP A 158 -0.73 -14.91 -29.88
N LEU A 159 -0.23 -13.83 -29.27
CA LEU A 159 -0.71 -13.36 -27.96
C LEU A 159 -2.20 -13.03 -28.00
N VAL A 160 -2.64 -12.29 -29.02
CA VAL A 160 -4.06 -11.97 -29.22
C VAL A 160 -4.88 -13.24 -29.36
N ALA A 161 -4.46 -14.18 -30.21
CA ALA A 161 -5.16 -15.44 -30.43
C ALA A 161 -5.28 -16.27 -29.12
N ARG A 162 -4.21 -16.35 -28.32
CA ARG A 162 -4.26 -17.04 -27.02
C ARG A 162 -5.28 -16.43 -26.06
N HIS A 163 -5.39 -15.09 -26.04
CA HIS A 163 -6.37 -14.41 -25.19
C HIS A 163 -7.79 -14.54 -25.72
N VAL A 164 -7.98 -14.66 -27.04
CA VAL A 164 -9.28 -14.97 -27.64
C VAL A 164 -9.73 -16.37 -27.20
N GLU A 165 -8.83 -17.36 -27.22
CA GLU A 165 -9.13 -18.71 -26.73
C GLU A 165 -9.38 -18.73 -25.21
N MET A 166 -8.68 -17.92 -24.42
CA MET A 166 -8.97 -17.73 -22.99
C MET A 166 -10.41 -17.24 -22.77
N VAL A 167 -10.83 -16.21 -23.51
CA VAL A 167 -12.22 -15.70 -23.42
C VAL A 167 -13.21 -16.79 -23.82
N LYS A 168 -12.98 -17.50 -24.91
CA LYS A 168 -13.85 -18.63 -25.35
C LYS A 168 -13.92 -19.76 -24.34
N GLY A 169 -12.89 -19.96 -23.52
CA GLY A 169 -12.84 -20.96 -22.46
C GLY A 169 -13.70 -20.61 -21.23
N THR A 170 -14.16 -19.37 -21.11
CA THR A 170 -15.06 -18.95 -20.02
C THR A 170 -16.49 -19.44 -20.29
N THR A 171 -17.20 -19.87 -19.25
CA THR A 171 -18.59 -20.33 -19.40
C THR A 171 -19.53 -19.19 -19.78
N ASP A 172 -20.49 -19.44 -20.69
CA ASP A 172 -21.46 -18.44 -21.13
C ASP A 172 -22.26 -17.85 -19.95
N GLU A 173 -22.80 -18.73 -19.08
CA GLU A 173 -23.57 -18.29 -17.92
C GLU A 173 -22.71 -17.55 -16.89
N GLY A 174 -21.48 -18.02 -16.64
CA GLY A 174 -20.56 -17.35 -15.72
C GLY A 174 -20.19 -15.93 -16.19
N TYR A 175 -19.90 -15.77 -17.48
CA TYR A 175 -19.62 -14.47 -18.08
C TYR A 175 -20.86 -13.54 -18.02
N ALA A 176 -22.03 -14.05 -18.38
CA ALA A 176 -23.27 -13.29 -18.36
C ALA A 176 -23.65 -12.84 -16.93
N ALA A 177 -23.53 -13.72 -15.95
CA ALA A 177 -23.80 -13.41 -14.55
C ALA A 177 -22.81 -12.37 -13.97
N CYS A 178 -21.53 -12.41 -14.37
CA CYS A 178 -20.58 -11.35 -14.01
C CYS A 178 -20.84 -10.03 -14.74
N CYS A 179 -21.39 -10.04 -15.96
CA CYS A 179 -21.88 -8.81 -16.60
C CYS A 179 -23.00 -8.18 -15.78
N GLU A 180 -23.94 -8.98 -15.26
CA GLU A 180 -25.03 -8.51 -14.40
C GLU A 180 -24.51 -7.94 -13.08
N ALA A 181 -23.47 -8.54 -12.50
CA ALA A 181 -22.78 -7.98 -11.33
C ALA A 181 -22.21 -6.58 -11.63
N LEU A 182 -21.50 -6.42 -12.74
CA LEU A 182 -20.95 -5.13 -13.17
C LEU A 182 -22.04 -4.11 -13.48
N ALA A 183 -23.16 -4.53 -14.08
CA ALA A 183 -24.30 -3.66 -14.39
C ALA A 183 -24.84 -2.96 -13.13
N THR A 184 -24.77 -3.62 -11.97
CA THR A 184 -25.26 -3.11 -10.68
C THR A 184 -24.16 -2.49 -9.81
N TRP A 185 -22.89 -2.53 -10.23
CA TRP A 185 -21.77 -2.05 -9.43
C TRP A 185 -21.69 -0.52 -9.40
N ASP A 186 -21.75 0.02 -8.17
CA ASP A 186 -21.43 1.41 -7.86
C ASP A 186 -20.74 1.50 -6.48
N GLY A 187 -19.41 1.42 -6.48
CA GLY A 187 -18.58 1.55 -5.29
C GLY A 187 -18.19 2.98 -4.94
N ARG A 188 -18.63 3.99 -5.70
CA ARG A 188 -18.29 5.41 -5.44
C ARG A 188 -18.61 5.86 -4.00
N PRO A 189 -19.74 5.48 -3.38
CA PRO A 189 -20.05 5.89 -2.00
C PRO A 189 -19.06 5.34 -0.96
N ASP A 190 -18.36 4.25 -1.27
CA ASP A 190 -17.53 3.51 -0.32
C ASP A 190 -16.03 3.78 -0.47
N LEU A 191 -15.60 4.53 -1.50
CA LEU A 191 -14.17 4.77 -1.77
C LEU A 191 -13.44 5.39 -0.56
N ALA A 192 -14.09 6.34 0.13
CA ALA A 192 -13.52 6.99 1.31
C ALA A 192 -13.37 6.06 2.53
N ARG A 193 -13.98 4.86 2.49
CA ARG A 193 -13.85 3.82 3.53
C ARG A 193 -12.62 2.94 3.32
N ILE A 194 -12.02 2.96 2.12
CA ILE A 194 -10.82 2.18 1.82
C ILE A 194 -9.64 2.79 2.58
N VAL A 195 -9.18 2.09 3.62
CA VAL A 195 -8.04 2.50 4.46
C VAL A 195 -6.71 1.85 4.04
N ALA A 196 -6.75 0.83 3.20
CA ALA A 196 -5.55 0.17 2.70
C ALA A 196 -4.78 1.11 1.76
N PRO A 197 -3.44 1.20 1.88
CA PRO A 197 -2.62 1.88 0.89
C PRO A 197 -2.90 1.33 -0.51
N THR A 198 -3.26 2.20 -1.44
CA THR A 198 -3.82 1.83 -2.74
C THR A 198 -2.93 2.29 -3.89
N LEU A 199 -2.61 1.39 -4.80
CA LEU A 199 -1.95 1.68 -6.07
C LEU A 199 -3.00 1.55 -7.19
N VAL A 200 -3.16 2.60 -7.99
CA VAL A 200 -4.09 2.65 -9.12
C VAL A 200 -3.30 2.74 -10.42
N ILE A 201 -3.52 1.81 -11.35
CA ILE A 201 -2.80 1.73 -12.63
C ILE A 201 -3.78 1.73 -13.80
N ALA A 202 -3.67 2.71 -14.69
CA ALA A 202 -4.44 2.78 -15.94
C ALA A 202 -3.56 2.49 -17.16
N GLY A 203 -4.15 1.87 -18.19
CA GLY A 203 -3.61 1.94 -19.55
C GLY A 203 -4.01 3.26 -20.22
N GLU A 204 -3.06 3.95 -20.86
CA GLU A 204 -3.31 5.21 -21.56
C GLU A 204 -4.42 5.09 -22.62
N GLN A 205 -4.46 3.95 -23.31
CA GLN A 205 -5.33 3.68 -24.45
C GLN A 205 -6.50 2.76 -24.09
N ASP A 206 -6.77 2.56 -22.79
CA ASP A 206 -7.86 1.70 -22.33
C ASP A 206 -9.23 2.31 -22.70
N PRO A 207 -10.00 1.68 -23.62
CA PRO A 207 -11.30 2.21 -24.02
C PRO A 207 -12.41 1.84 -23.03
N ALA A 208 -12.19 0.85 -22.15
CA ALA A 208 -13.18 0.36 -21.20
C ALA A 208 -13.15 1.16 -19.88
N THR A 209 -11.94 1.47 -19.40
CA THR A 209 -11.71 2.16 -18.13
C THR A 209 -10.62 3.23 -18.31
N PRO A 210 -10.95 4.35 -19.00
CA PRO A 210 -9.96 5.34 -19.41
C PRO A 210 -9.25 5.99 -18.20
N PRO A 211 -8.04 6.56 -18.39
CA PRO A 211 -7.27 7.19 -17.31
C PRO A 211 -8.05 8.18 -16.46
N SER A 212 -8.99 8.94 -17.03
CA SER A 212 -9.86 9.85 -16.29
C SER A 212 -10.75 9.16 -15.27
N THR A 213 -11.27 7.97 -15.58
CA THR A 213 -12.08 7.15 -14.67
C THR A 213 -11.20 6.58 -13.55
N MET A 214 -9.99 6.16 -13.88
CA MET A 214 -9.03 5.66 -12.90
C MET A 214 -8.48 6.77 -11.99
N GLN A 215 -8.33 8.00 -12.49
CA GLN A 215 -8.02 9.16 -11.66
C GLN A 215 -9.16 9.43 -10.67
N GLN A 216 -10.43 9.39 -11.10
CA GLN A 216 -11.58 9.55 -10.19
C GLN A 216 -11.60 8.48 -9.09
N LEU A 217 -11.23 7.24 -9.43
CA LEU A 217 -11.07 6.17 -8.45
C LEU A 217 -9.98 6.50 -7.42
N ALA A 218 -8.81 6.92 -7.90
CA ALA A 218 -7.69 7.29 -7.03
C ALA A 218 -8.04 8.47 -6.11
N ASP A 219 -8.68 9.50 -6.65
CA ASP A 219 -9.08 10.71 -5.90
C ASP A 219 -10.11 10.39 -4.80
N GLY A 220 -10.89 9.32 -4.96
CA GLY A 220 -11.84 8.86 -3.96
C GLY A 220 -11.21 8.12 -2.77
N ILE A 221 -9.91 7.77 -2.83
CA ILE A 221 -9.22 6.95 -1.83
C ILE A 221 -8.07 7.77 -1.21
N ALA A 222 -8.02 7.83 0.13
CA ALA A 222 -7.16 8.78 0.86
C ALA A 222 -5.64 8.52 0.72
N ASP A 223 -5.19 7.26 0.79
CA ASP A 223 -3.77 6.86 0.61
C ASP A 223 -3.63 6.14 -0.74
N SER A 224 -3.78 6.89 -1.84
CA SER A 224 -3.69 6.37 -3.19
C SER A 224 -2.49 6.94 -3.98
N ALA A 225 -1.90 6.11 -4.84
CA ALA A 225 -0.92 6.52 -5.85
C ALA A 225 -1.44 6.14 -7.23
N PHE A 226 -1.44 7.08 -8.18
CA PHE A 226 -1.98 6.87 -9.52
C PHE A 226 -0.89 6.88 -10.59
N HIS A 227 -0.91 5.88 -11.47
CA HIS A 227 0.02 5.74 -12.60
C HIS A 227 -0.74 5.46 -13.89
N VAL A 228 -0.33 6.14 -14.97
CA VAL A 228 -0.77 5.84 -16.34
C VAL A 228 0.38 5.19 -17.09
N LEU A 229 0.12 4.06 -17.74
CA LEU A 229 1.08 3.35 -18.56
C LEU A 229 0.85 3.65 -20.05
N SER A 230 1.91 4.15 -20.68
CA SER A 230 1.98 4.42 -22.12
C SER A 230 3.19 3.68 -22.72
N PRO A 231 3.01 2.89 -23.79
CA PRO A 231 1.70 2.45 -24.31
C PRO A 231 1.00 1.50 -23.33
N GLY A 232 -0.31 1.27 -23.51
CA GLY A 232 -1.06 0.30 -22.71
C GLY A 232 -2.58 0.43 -22.88
N ALA A 233 -3.25 -0.70 -23.16
CA ALA A 233 -4.72 -0.79 -23.17
C ALA A 233 -5.23 -1.50 -21.89
N HIS A 234 -6.34 -2.26 -21.99
CA HIS A 234 -7.04 -2.78 -20.81
C HIS A 234 -6.31 -3.91 -20.05
N LEU A 235 -5.56 -4.78 -20.73
CA LEU A 235 -4.68 -5.76 -20.08
C LEU A 235 -3.25 -5.22 -19.95
N ALA A 236 -3.13 -4.08 -19.29
CA ALA A 236 -1.85 -3.41 -19.04
C ALA A 236 -0.86 -4.30 -18.26
N ASN A 237 -1.33 -5.29 -17.49
CA ASN A 237 -0.46 -6.25 -16.79
C ASN A 237 0.29 -7.18 -17.76
N VAL A 238 -0.27 -7.45 -18.93
CA VAL A 238 0.37 -8.27 -19.97
C VAL A 238 1.21 -7.36 -20.87
N GLU A 239 0.61 -6.31 -21.40
CA GLU A 239 1.26 -5.40 -22.37
C GLU A 239 2.46 -4.64 -21.76
N GLN A 240 2.36 -4.25 -20.49
CA GLN A 240 3.41 -3.53 -19.77
C GLN A 240 3.91 -4.34 -18.56
N ALA A 241 4.04 -5.65 -18.73
CA ALA A 241 4.33 -6.60 -17.64
C ALA A 241 5.48 -6.18 -16.72
N GLY A 242 6.63 -5.77 -17.27
CA GLY A 242 7.77 -5.33 -16.47
C GLY A 242 7.48 -4.09 -15.62
N ARG A 243 6.76 -3.10 -16.16
CA ARG A 243 6.39 -1.87 -15.44
C ARG A 243 5.35 -2.16 -14.36
N VAL A 244 4.32 -2.95 -14.68
CA VAL A 244 3.28 -3.35 -13.72
C VAL A 244 3.89 -4.14 -12.56
N THR A 245 4.71 -5.14 -12.84
CA THR A 245 5.40 -5.93 -11.82
C THR A 245 6.27 -5.05 -10.92
N LYS A 246 7.01 -4.09 -11.50
CA LYS A 246 7.83 -3.15 -10.73
C LYS A 246 6.97 -2.30 -9.78
N LEU A 247 5.88 -1.71 -10.27
CA LEU A 247 4.99 -0.88 -9.45
C LEU A 247 4.34 -1.69 -8.31
N ILE A 248 3.87 -2.90 -8.59
CA ILE A 248 3.33 -3.81 -7.58
C ILE A 248 4.38 -4.11 -6.51
N ARG A 249 5.60 -4.47 -6.93
CA ARG A 249 6.72 -4.77 -6.04
C ARG A 249 7.07 -3.58 -5.15
N GLU A 250 7.18 -2.38 -5.71
CA GLU A 250 7.49 -1.15 -4.95
C GLU A 250 6.37 -0.80 -3.95
N HIS A 251 5.11 -0.92 -4.35
CA HIS A 251 3.95 -0.70 -3.47
C HIS A 251 3.92 -1.68 -2.29
N ILE A 252 4.12 -2.97 -2.57
CA ILE A 252 4.16 -4.00 -1.51
C ILE A 252 5.38 -3.79 -0.62
N SER A 253 6.55 -3.52 -1.18
CA SER A 253 7.81 -3.46 -0.41
C SER A 253 7.91 -2.21 0.47
N SER A 254 7.35 -1.08 0.02
CA SER A 254 7.31 0.16 0.80
C SER A 254 6.32 0.10 1.97
N ARG A 255 5.38 -0.86 1.96
CA ARG A 255 4.30 -0.99 2.95
C ARG A 255 4.28 -2.34 3.66
N ALA A 256 5.19 -3.27 3.31
CA ALA A 256 5.41 -4.49 4.05
C ALA A 256 5.93 -4.13 5.44
N THR A 257 5.38 -4.77 6.49
CA THR A 257 5.98 -4.75 7.83
C THR A 257 7.47 -5.05 7.68
N PRO A 258 8.37 -4.17 8.13
CA PRO A 258 9.78 -4.31 7.83
C PRO A 258 10.24 -5.70 8.26
N SER A 259 10.89 -6.41 7.33
CA SER A 259 11.49 -7.72 7.61
C SER A 259 12.38 -7.63 8.85
N ALA A 260 12.68 -8.75 9.51
CA ALA A 260 13.63 -8.74 10.64
C ALA A 260 14.95 -8.00 10.26
N ALA A 261 15.42 -8.16 9.03
CA ALA A 261 16.58 -7.44 8.51
C ALA A 261 16.36 -5.92 8.37
N HIS A 262 15.20 -5.47 7.91
CA HIS A 262 14.88 -4.03 7.81
C HIS A 262 14.63 -3.43 9.20
N ARG A 263 14.06 -4.17 10.15
CA ARG A 263 13.96 -3.75 11.55
C ARG A 263 15.34 -3.61 12.18
N THR A 264 16.26 -4.54 11.92
CA THR A 264 17.66 -4.44 12.35
C THR A 264 18.32 -3.22 11.74
N ALA A 265 18.19 -2.99 10.42
CA ALA A 265 18.78 -1.83 9.75
C ALA A 265 18.23 -0.50 10.30
N ALA A 266 16.90 -0.38 10.48
CA ALA A 266 16.28 0.80 11.08
C ALA A 266 16.67 1.00 12.55
N PHE A 267 16.90 -0.10 13.29
CA PHE A 267 17.40 -0.04 14.66
C PHE A 267 18.86 0.39 14.72
N GLU A 268 19.71 -0.10 13.82
CA GLU A 268 21.13 0.31 13.69
C GLU A 268 21.26 1.77 13.27
N GLU A 269 20.47 2.21 12.29
CA GLU A 269 20.35 3.62 11.87
C GLU A 269 19.90 4.49 13.04
N GLY A 270 18.79 4.11 13.68
CA GLY A 270 18.26 4.82 14.82
C GLY A 270 19.22 4.84 16.01
N LEU A 271 20.00 3.80 16.22
CA LEU A 271 21.01 3.77 17.28
C LEU A 271 22.15 4.77 16.98
N ARG A 272 22.59 4.86 15.73
CA ARG A 272 23.61 5.82 15.31
C ARG A 272 23.12 7.25 15.48
N GLU A 273 21.88 7.52 15.08
CA GLU A 273 21.29 8.86 15.24
C GLU A 273 21.02 9.21 16.70
N ARG A 274 20.48 8.28 17.48
CA ARG A 274 20.28 8.48 18.92
C ARG A 274 21.59 8.81 19.64
N ARG A 275 22.69 8.17 19.24
CA ARG A 275 24.04 8.45 19.76
C ARG A 275 24.56 9.81 19.30
N SER A 276 24.35 10.18 18.03
CA SER A 276 24.71 11.50 17.49
C SER A 276 24.02 12.63 18.26
N VAL A 277 22.78 12.39 18.71
CA VAL A 277 21.97 13.40 19.41
C VAL A 277 22.24 13.40 20.91
N LEU A 278 22.05 12.27 21.60
CA LEU A 278 22.07 12.20 23.06
C LEU A 278 23.45 11.88 23.64
N GLY A 279 24.37 11.34 22.84
CA GLY A 279 25.71 10.92 23.24
C GLY A 279 25.77 9.47 23.73
N ASP A 280 26.90 8.81 23.46
CA ASP A 280 27.10 7.38 23.69
C ASP A 280 26.80 6.94 25.12
N ALA A 281 27.37 7.62 26.11
CA ALA A 281 27.22 7.24 27.52
C ALA A 281 25.75 7.25 27.99
N HIS A 282 24.89 8.11 27.43
CA HIS A 282 23.47 8.11 27.75
C HIS A 282 22.74 6.93 27.11
N VAL A 283 23.05 6.64 25.84
CA VAL A 283 22.44 5.55 25.08
C VAL A 283 22.85 4.20 25.67
N ASP A 284 24.12 4.02 26.03
CA ASP A 284 24.64 2.80 26.65
C ASP A 284 23.91 2.50 27.97
N ARG A 285 23.79 3.48 28.87
CA ARG A 285 23.03 3.33 30.12
C ARG A 285 21.56 2.96 29.88
N SER A 286 20.94 3.54 28.85
CA SER A 286 19.55 3.27 28.49
C SER A 286 19.35 1.83 27.97
N ILE A 287 20.33 1.28 27.26
CA ILE A 287 20.30 -0.09 26.74
C ILE A 287 20.62 -1.09 27.85
N GLU A 288 21.63 -0.83 28.67
CA GLU A 288 22.06 -1.70 29.77
C GLU A 288 20.97 -1.82 30.85
N SER A 289 20.23 -0.75 31.12
CA SER A 289 19.11 -0.76 32.08
C SER A 289 17.80 -1.31 31.50
N ALA A 290 17.77 -1.72 30.22
CA ALA A 290 16.55 -2.21 29.58
C ALA A 290 16.14 -3.61 30.09
N THR A 291 15.01 -3.66 30.78
CA THR A 291 14.39 -4.91 31.26
C THR A 291 13.54 -5.53 30.17
N GLU A 292 13.06 -6.76 30.37
CA GLU A 292 12.09 -7.38 29.46
C GLU A 292 10.84 -6.49 29.24
N PHE A 293 10.40 -5.79 30.29
CA PHE A 293 9.27 -4.87 30.23
C PHE A 293 9.55 -3.62 29.39
N THR A 294 10.75 -3.02 29.49
CA THR A 294 11.08 -1.76 28.80
C THR A 294 11.74 -1.95 27.43
N ARG A 295 12.23 -3.15 27.12
CA ARG A 295 12.93 -3.47 25.87
C ARG A 295 12.09 -3.26 24.60
N PRO A 296 10.79 -3.62 24.54
CA PRO A 296 9.96 -3.30 23.38
C PRO A 296 9.83 -1.79 23.14
N PHE A 297 9.77 -1.00 24.21
CA PHE A 297 9.72 0.46 24.12
C PHE A 297 11.04 1.07 23.66
N GLN A 298 12.18 0.54 24.16
CA GLN A 298 13.51 0.95 23.70
C GLN A 298 13.75 0.62 22.22
N ASP A 299 13.28 -0.54 21.74
CA ASP A 299 13.29 -0.89 20.31
C ASP A 299 12.43 0.07 19.49
N PHE A 300 11.17 0.27 19.91
CA PHE A 300 10.24 1.16 19.25
C PHE A 300 10.80 2.57 19.09
N ILE A 301 11.22 3.20 20.20
CA ILE A 301 11.68 4.60 20.18
C ILE A 301 12.97 4.73 19.37
N THR A 302 13.88 3.75 19.44
CA THR A 302 15.13 3.73 18.65
C THR A 302 14.82 3.73 17.15
N ARG A 303 13.92 2.85 16.69
CA ARG A 303 13.57 2.77 15.26
C ARG A 303 12.75 3.97 14.77
N THR A 304 11.77 4.43 15.54
CA THR A 304 10.82 5.44 15.06
C THR A 304 11.29 6.87 15.29
N ALA A 305 11.65 7.23 16.52
CA ALA A 305 12.10 8.60 16.78
C ALA A 305 13.42 8.87 16.06
N TRP A 306 14.38 7.96 16.17
CA TRP A 306 15.73 8.19 15.68
C TRP A 306 15.95 7.68 14.26
N GLY A 307 15.56 6.43 13.97
CA GLY A 307 15.76 5.79 12.67
C GLY A 307 14.84 6.25 11.54
N ASP A 308 13.72 6.90 11.88
CA ASP A 308 12.80 7.51 10.92
C ASP A 308 12.80 9.04 11.09
N ILE A 309 12.21 9.56 12.16
CA ILE A 309 11.92 11.00 12.23
C ILE A 309 13.18 11.87 12.22
N TRP A 310 14.19 11.60 13.05
CA TRP A 310 15.43 12.38 13.11
C TRP A 310 16.33 12.16 11.89
N ALA A 311 16.40 10.95 11.35
CA ALA A 311 17.22 10.62 10.18
C ALA A 311 16.70 11.21 8.85
N ARG A 312 15.43 11.66 8.79
CA ARG A 312 14.85 12.24 7.55
C ARG A 312 15.59 13.51 7.10
N PRO A 313 15.88 13.66 5.79
CA PRO A 313 16.71 14.75 5.26
C PRO A 313 16.01 16.11 5.21
N GLY A 314 14.70 16.18 5.50
CA GLY A 314 13.92 17.41 5.31
C GLY A 314 14.26 18.56 6.26
N LEU A 315 14.80 18.25 7.45
CA LEU A 315 15.31 19.25 8.41
C LEU A 315 16.67 18.81 8.91
N ASP A 316 17.62 19.75 8.98
CA ASP A 316 18.93 19.47 9.55
C ASP A 316 18.88 19.29 11.08
N HIS A 317 19.94 18.71 11.64
CA HIS A 317 19.99 18.41 13.08
C HIS A 317 19.97 19.67 13.94
N ARG A 318 20.52 20.79 13.45
CA ARG A 318 20.48 22.07 14.15
C ARG A 318 19.03 22.51 14.35
N THR A 319 18.26 22.57 13.27
CA THR A 319 16.85 22.96 13.28
C THR A 319 16.03 22.03 14.16
N ARG A 320 16.24 20.71 14.05
CA ARG A 320 15.54 19.72 14.88
C ARG A 320 15.80 19.92 16.36
N ARG A 321 17.05 20.17 16.77
CA ARG A 321 17.39 20.43 18.18
C ARG A 321 16.66 21.65 18.70
N LEU A 322 16.66 22.76 17.96
CA LEU A 322 15.98 24.00 18.39
C LEU A 322 14.47 23.80 18.51
N LEU A 323 13.85 23.08 17.55
CA LEU A 323 12.43 22.74 17.62
C LEU A 323 12.10 21.82 18.81
N THR A 324 12.92 20.78 19.06
CA THR A 324 12.73 19.90 20.21
C THR A 324 12.82 20.67 21.53
N LEU A 325 13.78 21.58 21.66
CA LEU A 325 13.91 22.44 22.84
C LEU A 325 12.70 23.36 23.03
N ALA A 326 12.21 23.98 21.95
CA ALA A 326 11.01 24.80 21.98
C ALA A 326 9.79 24.00 22.43
N ILE A 327 9.59 22.81 21.88
CA ILE A 327 8.46 21.92 22.20
C ILE A 327 8.54 21.44 23.64
N LEU A 328 9.69 20.93 24.09
CA LEU A 328 9.88 20.44 25.46
C LEU A 328 9.72 21.54 26.50
N THR A 329 10.18 22.75 26.17
CA THR A 329 9.90 23.95 26.97
C THR A 329 8.40 24.22 27.01
N ALA A 330 7.74 24.25 25.85
CA ALA A 330 6.31 24.56 25.76
C ALA A 330 5.43 23.59 26.55
N VAL A 331 5.75 22.29 26.55
CA VAL A 331 4.98 21.25 27.27
C VAL A 331 5.41 21.06 28.72
N GLY A 332 6.50 21.71 29.17
CA GLY A 332 6.99 21.63 30.55
C GLY A 332 7.63 20.29 30.92
N ASN A 333 8.19 19.55 29.95
CA ASN A 333 8.80 18.25 30.21
C ASN A 333 10.27 18.40 30.62
N GLU A 334 10.49 18.78 31.88
CA GLU A 334 11.80 19.23 32.39
C GLU A 334 12.92 18.21 32.27
N HIS A 335 12.62 16.93 32.49
CA HIS A 335 13.64 15.87 32.47
C HIS A 335 14.23 15.70 31.05
N GLU A 336 13.35 15.61 30.05
CA GLU A 336 13.76 15.55 28.65
C GLU A 336 14.39 16.86 28.20
N LEU A 337 13.87 18.01 28.66
CA LEU A 337 14.42 19.32 28.34
C LEU A 337 15.87 19.49 28.80
N ASP A 338 16.19 19.16 30.05
CA ASP A 338 17.57 19.23 30.57
C ASP A 338 18.53 18.36 29.75
N MET A 339 18.12 17.13 29.45
CA MET A 339 18.89 16.21 28.63
C MET A 339 19.17 16.78 27.23
N HIS A 340 18.14 17.33 26.57
CA HIS A 340 18.26 17.90 25.23
C HIS A 340 19.06 19.21 25.19
N ILE A 341 19.00 20.04 26.23
CA ILE A 341 19.85 21.25 26.37
C ILE A 341 21.32 20.83 26.40
N ARG A 342 21.67 19.87 27.27
CA ARG A 342 23.05 19.38 27.40
C ARG A 342 23.53 18.73 26.10
N ALA A 343 22.66 17.99 25.43
CA ALA A 343 22.94 17.41 24.12
C ALA A 343 23.18 18.47 23.03
N ALA A 344 22.40 19.55 23.01
CA ALA A 344 22.57 20.65 22.06
C ALA A 344 23.91 21.37 22.27
N LEU A 345 24.27 21.69 23.50
CA LEU A 345 25.56 22.33 23.84
C LEU A 345 26.75 21.44 23.44
N ARG A 346 26.70 20.13 23.74
CA ARG A 346 27.74 19.18 23.30
C ARG A 346 27.89 19.11 21.78
N ALA A 347 26.79 19.31 21.05
CA ALA A 347 26.78 19.33 19.59
C ALA A 347 27.22 20.69 19.00
N GLY A 348 27.62 21.66 19.84
CA GLY A 348 28.11 22.96 19.41
C GLY A 348 27.00 23.95 19.03
N ILE A 349 25.77 23.78 19.52
CA ILE A 349 24.76 24.84 19.44
C ILE A 349 25.20 26.01 20.32
N ASP A 350 25.13 27.22 19.77
CA ASP A 350 25.52 28.43 20.47
C ASP A 350 24.55 28.67 21.65
N PRO A 351 25.03 28.99 22.86
CA PRO A 351 24.18 29.37 23.98
C PRO A 351 23.17 30.49 23.62
N ASP A 352 23.53 31.42 22.74
CA ASP A 352 22.65 32.50 22.29
C ASP A 352 21.45 31.95 21.50
N ASP A 353 21.61 30.84 20.75
CA ASP A 353 20.49 30.18 20.08
C ASP A 353 19.48 29.62 21.09
N LEU A 354 19.95 29.11 22.24
CA LEU A 354 19.08 28.61 23.30
C LEU A 354 18.27 29.76 23.92
N VAL A 355 18.91 30.92 24.11
CA VAL A 355 18.26 32.14 24.59
C VAL A 355 17.12 32.52 23.65
N GLU A 356 17.37 32.60 22.34
CA GLU A 356 16.35 32.95 21.35
C GLU A 356 15.18 31.96 21.35
N VAL A 357 15.45 30.65 21.43
CA VAL A 357 14.39 29.62 21.52
C VAL A 357 13.53 29.80 22.77
N PHE A 358 14.13 30.02 23.93
CA PHE A 358 13.39 30.18 25.19
C PHE A 358 12.62 31.50 25.25
N LEU A 359 13.17 32.59 24.72
CA LEU A 359 12.45 33.86 24.58
C LEU A 359 11.25 33.72 23.65
N HIS A 360 11.42 33.09 22.50
CA HIS A 360 10.32 32.84 21.57
C HIS A 360 9.22 31.99 22.22
N THR A 361 9.61 30.93 22.92
CA THR A 361 8.67 30.02 23.58
C THR A 361 7.89 30.73 24.70
N ALA A 362 8.50 31.69 25.39
CA ALA A 362 7.84 32.45 26.46
C ALA A 362 6.58 33.20 25.97
N VAL A 363 6.58 33.67 24.72
CA VAL A 363 5.47 34.40 24.11
C VAL A 363 4.26 33.50 23.87
N TYR A 364 4.49 32.25 23.46
CA TYR A 364 3.43 31.35 23.00
C TYR A 364 3.02 30.28 24.02
N ALA A 365 3.95 29.83 24.86
CA ALA A 365 3.72 28.77 25.85
C ALA A 365 3.88 29.24 27.30
N GLY A 366 4.18 30.52 27.51
CA GLY A 366 4.18 31.17 28.81
C GLY A 366 5.56 31.31 29.45
N VAL A 367 5.71 32.42 30.16
CA VAL A 367 6.94 32.79 30.91
C VAL A 367 7.35 31.73 31.95
N PRO A 368 6.45 31.08 32.73
CA PRO A 368 6.86 30.09 33.72
C PRO A 368 7.66 28.91 33.14
N ASN A 369 7.23 28.39 31.99
CA ASN A 369 7.92 27.28 31.32
C ASN A 369 9.31 27.72 30.82
N SER A 370 9.41 28.93 30.29
CA SER A 370 10.70 29.47 29.82
C SER A 370 11.63 29.81 30.98
N ASN A 371 11.12 30.30 32.12
CA ASN A 371 11.92 30.47 33.34
C ASN A 371 12.58 29.16 33.77
N ARG A 372 11.85 28.04 33.64
CA ARG A 372 12.40 26.73 33.94
C ARG A 372 13.46 26.31 32.93
N ALA A 373 13.23 26.53 31.63
CA ALA A 373 14.21 26.29 30.59
C ALA A 373 15.51 27.09 30.80
N PHE A 374 15.40 28.38 31.13
CA PHE A 374 16.56 29.22 31.48
C PHE A 374 17.31 28.71 32.71
N ALA A 375 16.60 28.22 33.74
CA ALA A 375 17.23 27.64 34.91
C ALA A 375 18.04 26.38 34.57
N LEU A 376 17.49 25.50 33.73
CA LEU A 376 18.18 24.30 33.23
C LEU A 376 19.36 24.66 32.32
N GLY A 377 19.18 25.61 31.41
CA GLY A 377 20.24 26.13 30.53
C GLY A 377 21.43 26.68 31.32
N LYS A 378 21.16 27.48 32.35
CA LYS A 378 22.20 28.02 33.25
C LYS A 378 22.99 26.90 33.94
N GLN A 379 22.31 25.86 34.41
CA GLN A 379 22.96 24.71 35.05
C GLN A 379 23.84 23.96 34.05
N ALA A 380 23.32 23.67 32.85
CA ALA A 380 24.06 22.96 31.82
C ALA A 380 25.32 23.72 31.34
N LEU A 381 25.27 25.04 31.24
CA LEU A 381 26.42 25.87 30.88
C LEU A 381 27.51 25.85 31.96
N ALA A 382 27.12 26.00 33.23
CA ALA A 382 28.06 25.95 34.35
C ALA A 382 28.81 24.60 34.43
N ASP A 383 28.11 23.50 34.15
CA ASP A 383 28.72 22.16 34.11
C ASP A 383 29.74 22.02 32.96
N THR A 384 29.54 22.74 31.86
CA THR A 384 30.43 22.71 30.68
C THR A 384 31.70 23.53 30.92
N GLU A 385 31.58 24.67 31.61
CA GLU A 385 32.72 25.52 32.00
C GLU A 385 33.58 24.89 33.11
N GLY A 386 32.97 24.18 34.06
CA GLY A 386 33.67 23.50 35.15
C GLY A 386 34.46 22.25 34.74
N GLY A 387 34.11 21.62 33.62
CA GLY A 387 34.79 20.43 33.08
C GLY A 387 36.00 20.70 32.19
N ALA A 388 36.18 21.95 31.73
CA ALA A 388 37.32 22.34 30.88
C ALA A 388 38.62 22.61 31.67
N GLY A 389 38.58 22.48 33.00
CA GLY A 389 39.69 22.77 33.92
C GLY A 389 40.21 21.58 34.74
N SER A 390 39.85 20.33 34.39
CA SER A 390 40.29 19.11 35.08
C SER A 390 41.03 18.14 34.17
#